data_AF-A0A948FFR6-F1
#
_entry.id   AF-A0A948FFR6-F1
#
_cell.length_a   1.000
_cell.length_b   1.000
_cell.length_c   1.000
_cell.angle_alpha   90.00
_cell.angle_beta   90.00
_cell.angle_gamma   90.00
#
_symmetry.space_group_name_H-M   'P 1'
#
loop_
_entity.id
_entity.type
_entity.pdbx_description
1 polymer ?
#
loop_
_entity_poly.entity_id
_entity_poly.type
_entity_poly.pdbx_seq_one_letter_code
_entity_poly.pdbx_strand_id
1 'polypeptide(L)'
;MNMERQNYIRIILIVFFLAVAISALVNATEEYAEATGTACNICHFDQLGGGVLTQTGQGYYLAVSPRTEQINPTKGTIARIFKLIIGYIHIMTAFMWFGTILYVHLVLKPAYASQGLPRGEVRVGIASMAIMALTGAILTYYKVPSFSLMLSSQFGILLLIKIVIFSIMVLSALFVVLVIGPKLRKKKTTKMSDSGVFTLAELANFDGEEGRLAYFAYKGKIYDVTQSKRWGHGIHMKRHHVGTDLTEILGQAPHGEDKILAMPEVGKLSGEKGNHHSEIHEKVFYFMAYMNLGFVFVISLILALWRWY
;
A
#
# COMPACT_ATOMS: atom_id res chain seq x y z
N MET A 1 -31.29 5.05 -15.19
CA MET A 1 -30.31 4.13 -14.56
C MET A 1 -30.58 2.74 -15.12
N ASN A 2 -29.68 2.20 -15.96
CA ASN A 2 -29.97 1.07 -16.86
C ASN A 2 -30.44 -0.20 -16.15
N MET A 3 -31.46 -0.88 -16.70
CA MET A 3 -31.97 -2.19 -16.25
C MET A 3 -30.84 -3.22 -16.08
N GLU A 4 -29.88 -3.23 -16.98
CA GLU A 4 -28.65 -4.03 -16.91
C GLU A 4 -27.95 -3.89 -15.54
N ARG A 5 -27.74 -2.66 -15.07
CA ARG A 5 -27.05 -2.37 -13.81
C ARG A 5 -27.85 -2.87 -12.60
N GLN A 6 -29.17 -2.82 -12.66
CA GLN A 6 -30.02 -3.37 -11.60
C GLN A 6 -29.97 -4.90 -11.55
N ASN A 7 -29.87 -5.55 -12.71
CA ASN A 7 -29.72 -7.01 -12.77
C ASN A 7 -28.36 -7.47 -12.22
N TYR A 8 -27.27 -6.76 -12.52
CA TYR A 8 -25.97 -7.05 -11.92
C TYR A 8 -25.96 -6.88 -10.40
N ILE A 9 -26.55 -5.80 -9.88
CA ILE A 9 -26.65 -5.57 -8.43
C ILE A 9 -27.49 -6.67 -7.76
N ARG A 10 -28.60 -7.09 -8.37
CA ARG A 10 -29.43 -8.19 -7.85
C ARG A 10 -28.68 -9.53 -7.85
N ILE A 11 -27.95 -9.85 -8.92
CA ILE A 11 -27.14 -11.08 -8.98
C ILE A 11 -26.04 -11.06 -7.91
N ILE A 12 -25.34 -9.93 -7.74
CA ILE A 12 -24.31 -9.79 -6.70
C ILE A 12 -24.92 -9.94 -5.31
N LEU A 13 -26.08 -9.34 -5.05
CA LEU A 13 -26.76 -9.46 -3.77
C LEU A 13 -27.25 -10.89 -3.51
N ILE A 14 -27.75 -11.60 -4.53
CA ILE A 14 -28.15 -13.01 -4.43
C ILE A 14 -26.95 -13.90 -4.16
N VAL A 15 -25.84 -13.73 -4.88
CA VAL A 15 -24.60 -14.49 -4.66
C VAL A 15 -24.03 -14.20 -3.26
N PHE A 16 -24.06 -12.94 -2.82
CA PHE A 16 -23.64 -12.56 -1.48
C PHE A 16 -24.52 -13.21 -0.40
N PHE A 17 -25.85 -13.19 -0.55
CA PHE A 17 -26.77 -13.81 0.40
C PHE A 17 -26.66 -15.34 0.42
N LEU A 18 -26.46 -15.97 -0.74
CA LEU A 18 -26.16 -17.41 -0.84
C LEU A 18 -24.84 -17.75 -0.17
N ALA A 19 -23.78 -16.97 -0.39
CA ALA A 19 -22.49 -17.17 0.27
C ALA A 19 -22.60 -17.02 1.80
N VAL A 20 -23.35 -16.03 2.29
CA VAL A 20 -23.61 -15.84 3.72
C VAL A 20 -24.46 -16.98 4.30
N ALA A 21 -25.48 -17.44 3.57
CA ALA A 21 -26.34 -18.55 4.00
C ALA A 21 -25.60 -19.90 4.03
N ILE A 22 -24.66 -20.13 3.11
CA ILE A 22 -23.80 -21.33 3.09
C ILE A 22 -22.75 -21.27 4.22
N SER A 23 -22.38 -20.08 4.69
CA SER A 23 -21.42 -19.89 5.80
C SER A 23 -22.00 -20.23 7.19
N ALA A 24 -23.31 -20.47 7.30
CA ALA A 24 -24.01 -20.64 8.58
C ALA A 24 -24.01 -22.08 9.13
N LEU A 25 -23.36 -23.03 8.45
CA LEU A 25 -23.15 -24.39 8.97
C LEU A 25 -21.73 -24.53 9.50
N VAL A 26 -21.45 -23.86 10.62
CA VAL A 26 -20.26 -24.15 11.43
C VAL A 26 -20.70 -25.11 12.53
N ASN A 27 -20.70 -26.40 12.20
CA ASN A 27 -20.58 -27.43 13.21
C ASN A 27 -19.12 -27.46 13.67
N ALA A 28 -18.87 -27.76 14.95
CA ALA A 28 -17.53 -28.20 15.36
C ALA A 28 -17.20 -29.44 14.51
N THR A 29 -16.20 -29.35 13.63
CA THR A 29 -15.95 -30.40 12.64
C THR A 29 -15.24 -31.59 13.29
N GLU A 30 -15.68 -32.80 12.92
CA GLU A 30 -15.08 -34.08 13.36
C GLU A 30 -13.57 -34.16 13.06
N GLU A 31 -13.09 -33.38 12.08
CA GLU A 31 -11.68 -33.27 11.69
C GLU A 31 -10.74 -32.88 12.84
N TYR A 32 -11.21 -32.09 13.83
CA TYR A 32 -10.37 -31.73 14.98
C TYR A 32 -10.21 -32.90 15.96
N ALA A 33 -11.23 -33.77 16.06
CA ALA A 33 -11.18 -35.00 16.84
C ALA A 33 -10.47 -36.13 16.07
N GLU A 34 -10.56 -36.14 14.74
CA GLU A 34 -9.87 -37.11 13.89
C GLU A 34 -8.34 -36.86 13.84
N ALA A 35 -7.93 -35.58 13.82
CA ALA A 35 -6.51 -35.19 13.84
C ALA A 35 -5.77 -35.59 15.13
N THR A 36 -6.48 -35.84 16.24
CA THR A 36 -5.85 -36.36 17.46
C THR A 36 -5.62 -37.87 17.40
N GLY A 37 -6.24 -38.59 16.45
CA GLY A 37 -6.15 -40.05 16.32
C GLY A 37 -6.72 -40.81 17.53
N THR A 38 -7.51 -40.13 18.36
CA THR A 38 -8.02 -40.65 19.64
C THR A 38 -9.53 -40.64 19.67
N ALA A 39 -10.12 -41.66 20.29
CA ALA A 39 -11.57 -41.73 20.47
C ALA A 39 -12.09 -40.56 21.32
N CYS A 40 -13.31 -40.10 21.06
CA CYS A 40 -13.93 -38.95 21.74
C CYS A 40 -13.94 -39.09 23.28
N ASN A 41 -14.00 -40.33 23.79
CA ASN A 41 -13.97 -40.62 25.23
C ASN A 41 -12.64 -40.31 25.91
N ILE A 42 -11.56 -40.09 25.14
CA ILE A 42 -10.28 -39.65 25.69
C ILE A 42 -10.37 -38.22 26.19
N CYS A 43 -11.15 -37.35 25.53
CA CYS A 43 -11.30 -35.95 25.90
C CYS A 43 -12.61 -35.65 26.65
N HIS A 44 -13.70 -36.37 26.35
CA HIS A 44 -15.02 -36.15 26.93
C HIS A 44 -15.50 -37.39 27.70
N PHE A 45 -16.14 -37.20 28.85
CA PHE A 45 -16.82 -38.32 29.51
C PHE A 45 -18.05 -38.80 28.73
N ASP A 46 -18.74 -37.88 28.07
CA ASP A 46 -19.86 -38.17 27.17
C ASP A 46 -19.41 -38.09 25.71
N GLN A 47 -19.55 -39.20 24.99
CA GLN A 47 -19.14 -39.33 23.59
C GLN A 47 -20.06 -38.57 22.62
N LEU A 48 -21.26 -38.17 23.05
CA LEU A 48 -22.21 -37.38 22.25
C LEU A 48 -21.91 -35.87 22.28
N GLY A 49 -20.88 -35.44 23.03
CA GLY A 49 -20.43 -34.05 23.11
C GLY A 49 -21.21 -33.21 24.13
N GLY A 50 -20.64 -32.07 24.53
CA GLY A 50 -21.29 -31.11 25.45
C GLY A 50 -21.20 -31.41 26.95
N GLY A 51 -20.47 -32.45 27.37
CA GLY A 51 -20.31 -32.87 28.77
C GLY A 51 -18.98 -32.50 29.45
N VAL A 52 -18.80 -32.98 30.67
CA VAL A 52 -17.57 -32.79 31.49
C VAL A 52 -16.35 -33.38 30.75
N LEU A 53 -15.24 -32.65 30.75
CA LEU A 53 -13.98 -33.12 30.16
C LEU A 53 -13.29 -34.13 31.09
N THR A 54 -12.63 -35.12 30.50
CA THR A 54 -11.68 -35.95 31.23
C THR A 54 -10.47 -35.12 31.65
N GLN A 55 -9.62 -35.63 32.53
CA GLN A 55 -8.38 -34.95 32.91
C GLN A 55 -7.50 -34.64 31.68
N THR A 56 -7.45 -35.55 30.71
CA THR A 56 -6.74 -35.37 29.43
C THR A 56 -7.38 -34.28 28.58
N GLY A 57 -8.71 -34.30 28.42
CA GLY A 57 -9.44 -33.28 27.68
C GLY A 57 -9.34 -31.89 28.33
N GLN A 58 -9.33 -31.85 29.66
CA GLN A 58 -9.14 -30.62 30.43
C GLN A 58 -7.71 -30.08 30.29
N GLY A 59 -6.69 -30.96 30.28
CA GLY A 59 -5.31 -30.58 30.01
C GLY A 59 -5.11 -30.00 28.59
N TYR A 60 -5.73 -30.62 27.59
CA TYR A 60 -5.73 -30.11 26.22
C TYR A 60 -6.50 -28.78 26.10
N TYR A 61 -7.70 -28.70 26.69
CA TYR A 61 -8.46 -27.45 26.75
C TYR A 61 -7.65 -26.35 27.44
N LEU A 62 -6.92 -26.63 28.52
CA LEU A 62 -6.02 -25.68 29.15
C LEU A 62 -4.75 -25.38 28.34
N ALA A 63 -4.36 -26.22 27.37
CA ALA A 63 -3.25 -25.91 26.47
C ALA A 63 -3.70 -25.02 25.30
N VAL A 64 -4.97 -25.11 24.90
CA VAL A 64 -5.50 -24.50 23.67
C VAL A 64 -6.51 -23.37 23.95
N SER A 65 -7.12 -23.31 25.14
CA SER A 65 -8.09 -22.28 25.53
C SER A 65 -7.39 -20.93 25.73
N PRO A 66 -8.02 -19.82 25.29
CA PRO A 66 -7.53 -18.46 25.56
C PRO A 66 -7.40 -18.15 27.06
N ARG A 67 -8.05 -18.95 27.94
CA ARG A 67 -7.95 -18.81 29.40
C ARG A 67 -6.54 -19.01 29.93
N THR A 68 -5.64 -19.61 29.16
CA THR A 68 -4.23 -19.78 29.53
C THR A 68 -3.44 -18.47 29.42
N GLU A 69 -3.99 -17.42 28.78
CA GLU A 69 -3.48 -16.04 28.98
C GLU A 69 -3.67 -15.56 30.44
N GLN A 70 -4.57 -16.16 31.25
CA GLN A 70 -4.73 -15.80 32.67
C GLN A 70 -3.76 -16.52 33.61
N ILE A 71 -3.14 -17.64 33.22
CA ILE A 71 -2.22 -18.43 34.08
C ILE A 71 -0.75 -18.17 33.72
N ASN A 72 -0.43 -16.99 33.18
CA ASN A 72 0.94 -16.47 33.15
C ASN A 72 1.02 -15.24 34.06
N PRO A 73 1.23 -15.42 35.39
CA PRO A 73 1.26 -14.33 36.36
C PRO A 73 2.44 -13.34 36.18
N THR A 74 3.32 -13.56 35.20
CA THR A 74 4.51 -12.72 34.94
C THR A 74 4.31 -11.61 33.90
N LYS A 75 3.17 -11.52 33.22
CA LYS A 75 2.84 -10.38 32.34
C LYS A 75 1.88 -9.42 33.06
N GLY A 76 2.43 -8.62 33.97
CA GLY A 76 1.70 -7.62 34.75
C GLY A 76 0.91 -6.63 33.90
N THR A 77 0.04 -5.82 34.53
CA THR A 77 -0.80 -4.79 33.90
C THR A 77 -0.05 -3.95 32.85
N ILE A 78 1.23 -3.66 33.10
CA ILE A 78 2.14 -2.95 32.19
C ILE A 78 2.29 -3.66 30.85
N ALA A 79 2.48 -4.98 30.81
CA ALA A 79 2.63 -5.74 29.58
C ALA A 79 1.33 -5.76 28.75
N ARG A 80 0.16 -5.76 29.41
CA ARG A 80 -1.14 -5.66 28.73
C ARG A 80 -1.35 -4.27 28.13
N ILE A 81 -1.05 -3.21 28.89
CA ILE A 81 -1.09 -1.82 28.40
C ILE A 81 -0.14 -1.66 27.22
N PHE A 82 1.09 -2.17 27.32
CA PHE A 82 2.06 -2.14 26.23
C PHE A 82 1.55 -2.85 24.97
N LYS A 83 1.02 -4.09 25.10
CA LYS A 83 0.41 -4.84 23.99
C LYS A 83 -0.73 -4.05 23.33
N LEU A 84 -1.57 -3.39 24.13
CA LEU A 84 -2.66 -2.56 23.64
C LEU A 84 -2.15 -1.33 22.85
N ILE A 85 -1.16 -0.61 23.40
CA ILE A 85 -0.55 0.55 22.74
C ILE A 85 0.07 0.14 21.40
N ILE A 86 0.85 -0.94 21.38
CA ILE A 86 1.47 -1.45 20.15
C ILE A 86 0.39 -1.90 19.15
N GLY A 87 -0.68 -2.55 19.63
CA GLY A 87 -1.83 -2.93 18.81
C GLY A 87 -2.49 -1.72 18.14
N TYR A 88 -2.71 -0.65 18.89
CA TYR A 88 -3.30 0.58 18.36
C TYR A 88 -2.38 1.25 17.32
N ILE A 89 -1.08 1.35 17.60
CA ILE A 89 -0.08 1.88 16.65
C ILE A 89 -0.07 1.03 15.38
N HIS A 90 -0.10 -0.29 15.48
CA HIS A 90 -0.12 -1.20 14.34
C HIS A 90 -1.35 -0.97 13.46
N ILE A 91 -2.55 -0.96 14.05
CA ILE A 91 -3.81 -0.78 13.31
C ILE A 91 -3.87 0.61 12.65
N MET A 92 -3.52 1.66 13.39
CA MET A 92 -3.52 3.03 12.87
C MET A 92 -2.52 3.17 11.71
N THR A 93 -1.32 2.62 11.86
CA THR A 93 -0.32 2.62 10.78
C THR A 93 -0.78 1.80 9.58
N ALA A 94 -1.40 0.63 9.81
CA ALA A 94 -1.92 -0.22 8.75
C ALA A 94 -2.98 0.51 7.92
N PHE A 95 -3.91 1.22 8.57
CA PHE A 95 -4.94 2.00 7.89
C PHE A 95 -4.35 3.13 7.04
N MET A 96 -3.43 3.92 7.61
CA MET A 96 -2.75 4.99 6.88
C MET A 96 -1.92 4.45 5.71
N TRP A 97 -1.21 3.35 5.91
CA TRP A 97 -0.35 2.75 4.89
C TRP A 97 -1.18 2.13 3.75
N PHE A 98 -2.24 1.38 4.08
CA PHE A 98 -3.19 0.86 3.10
C PHE A 98 -3.82 2.00 2.29
N GLY A 99 -4.29 3.05 2.97
CA GLY A 99 -4.86 4.23 2.31
C GLY A 99 -3.86 4.92 1.38
N THR A 100 -2.59 5.05 1.80
CA THR A 100 -1.52 5.64 0.96
C THR A 100 -1.25 4.78 -0.28
N ILE A 101 -1.18 3.46 -0.13
CA ILE A 101 -1.00 2.56 -1.26
C ILE A 101 -2.17 2.72 -2.25
N LEU A 102 -3.42 2.71 -1.79
CA LEU A 102 -4.57 2.92 -2.67
C LEU A 102 -4.55 4.30 -3.34
N TYR A 103 -4.26 5.35 -2.58
CA TYR A 103 -4.19 6.72 -3.11
C TYR A 103 -3.18 6.83 -4.25
N VAL A 104 -1.94 6.36 -4.02
CA VAL A 104 -0.89 6.41 -5.03
C VAL A 104 -1.24 5.56 -6.26
N HIS A 105 -1.80 4.36 -6.08
CA HIS A 105 -1.99 3.44 -7.20
C HIS A 105 -3.30 3.67 -7.97
N LEU A 106 -4.37 4.11 -7.31
CA LEU A 106 -5.68 4.32 -7.92
C LEU A 106 -5.94 5.77 -8.31
N VAL A 107 -5.50 6.74 -7.49
CA VAL A 107 -5.75 8.17 -7.73
C VAL A 107 -4.62 8.78 -8.55
N LEU A 108 -3.39 8.71 -8.06
CA LEU A 108 -2.23 9.30 -8.77
C LEU A 108 -1.79 8.44 -9.96
N LYS A 109 -2.03 7.12 -9.88
CA LYS A 109 -1.57 6.08 -10.81
C LYS A 109 -0.03 5.96 -10.83
N PRO A 110 0.53 4.81 -11.18
CA PRO A 110 1.99 4.65 -11.25
C PRO A 110 2.68 5.60 -12.25
N ALA A 111 1.95 6.14 -13.24
CA ALA A 111 2.44 7.15 -14.17
C ALA A 111 2.93 8.44 -13.49
N TYR A 112 2.34 8.81 -12.35
CA TYR A 112 2.80 9.95 -11.57
C TYR A 112 4.22 9.73 -11.03
N ALA A 113 4.54 8.50 -10.63
CA ALA A 113 5.83 8.13 -10.03
C ALA A 113 6.90 7.71 -11.06
N SER A 114 6.54 7.48 -12.32
CA SER A 114 7.51 7.15 -13.38
C SER A 114 8.44 8.32 -13.71
N GLN A 115 8.03 9.55 -13.35
CA GLN A 115 8.85 10.77 -13.48
C GLN A 115 9.89 10.92 -12.35
N GLY A 116 9.85 10.04 -11.35
CA GLY A 116 10.63 10.09 -10.13
C GLY A 116 9.73 9.92 -8.91
N LEU A 117 10.23 9.28 -7.85
CA LEU A 117 9.48 9.07 -6.62
C LEU A 117 9.60 10.30 -5.69
N PRO A 118 8.48 10.97 -5.31
CA PRO A 118 8.53 12.11 -4.40
C PRO A 118 9.13 11.73 -3.05
N ARG A 119 10.13 12.48 -2.58
CA ARG A 119 10.85 12.12 -1.33
C ARG A 119 9.95 12.09 -0.10
N GLY A 120 8.92 12.95 -0.06
CA GLY A 120 7.94 12.99 1.03
C GLY A 120 7.17 11.67 1.12
N GLU A 121 6.59 11.23 0.01
CA GLU A 121 5.83 9.98 -0.08
C GLU A 121 6.70 8.76 0.20
N VAL A 122 7.93 8.74 -0.35
CA VAL A 122 8.90 7.66 -0.08
C VAL A 122 9.25 7.60 1.41
N ARG A 123 9.49 8.74 2.06
CA ARG A 123 9.81 8.78 3.49
C ARG A 123 8.66 8.26 4.35
N VAL A 124 7.44 8.67 4.03
CA VAL A 124 6.23 8.17 4.69
C VAL A 124 6.09 6.66 4.47
N GLY A 125 6.27 6.19 3.23
CA GLY A 125 6.20 4.76 2.90
C GLY A 125 7.22 3.91 3.65
N ILE A 126 8.49 4.32 3.70
CA ILE A 126 9.55 3.62 4.46
C ILE A 126 9.25 3.63 5.96
N ALA A 127 8.85 4.76 6.52
CA ALA A 127 8.52 4.87 7.93
C ALA A 127 7.35 3.95 8.30
N SER A 128 6.27 3.94 7.50
CA SER A 128 5.14 3.04 7.69
C SER A 128 5.55 1.57 7.58
N MET A 129 6.36 1.20 6.59
CA MET A 129 6.86 -0.18 6.45
C MET A 129 7.66 -0.62 7.68
N ALA A 130 8.55 0.22 8.20
CA ALA A 130 9.34 -0.07 9.39
C ALA A 130 8.48 -0.22 10.64
N ILE A 131 7.52 0.70 10.87
CA ILE A 131 6.59 0.63 12.00
C ILE A 131 5.72 -0.63 11.91
N MET A 132 5.19 -0.95 10.73
CA MET A 132 4.39 -2.15 10.50
C MET A 132 5.16 -3.44 10.79
N ALA A 133 6.40 -3.53 10.31
CA ALA A 133 7.26 -4.68 10.54
C ALA A 133 7.58 -4.85 12.04
N LEU A 134 7.99 -3.77 12.70
CA LEU A 134 8.36 -3.78 14.12
C LEU A 134 7.16 -4.13 15.01
N THR A 135 6.06 -3.40 14.86
CA THR A 135 4.86 -3.63 15.67
C THR A 135 4.23 -4.99 15.38
N GLY A 136 4.26 -5.44 14.12
CA GLY A 136 3.80 -6.78 13.72
C GLY A 136 4.64 -7.90 14.35
N ALA A 137 5.97 -7.76 14.39
CA ALA A 137 6.87 -8.71 15.04
C ALA A 137 6.61 -8.78 16.55
N ILE A 138 6.45 -7.62 17.22
CA ILE A 138 6.11 -7.55 18.64
C ILE A 138 4.77 -8.25 18.91
N LEU A 139 3.71 -7.92 18.17
CA LEU A 139 2.39 -8.54 18.35
C LEU A 139 2.41 -10.05 18.09
N THR A 140 3.17 -10.49 17.09
CA THR A 140 3.38 -11.91 16.79
C THR A 140 4.04 -12.63 17.97
N TYR A 141 5.10 -12.06 18.53
CA TYR A 141 5.77 -12.59 19.72
C TYR A 141 4.83 -12.69 20.94
N TYR A 142 3.96 -11.69 21.14
CA TYR A 142 2.96 -11.74 22.22
C TYR A 142 1.85 -12.77 21.98
N LYS A 143 1.61 -13.18 20.74
CA LYS A 143 0.47 -14.02 20.36
C LYS A 143 0.87 -15.49 20.11
N VAL A 144 2.08 -15.75 19.61
CA VAL A 144 2.58 -17.08 19.27
C VAL A 144 3.90 -17.33 20.01
N PRO A 145 3.86 -18.02 21.17
CA PRO A 145 5.05 -18.20 22.02
C PRO A 145 6.07 -19.19 21.48
N SER A 146 5.71 -20.07 20.54
CA SER A 146 6.62 -21.06 19.96
C SER A 146 6.41 -21.24 18.46
N PHE A 147 7.50 -21.57 17.77
CA PHE A 147 7.48 -21.85 16.34
C PHE A 147 6.64 -23.09 15.99
N SER A 148 6.62 -24.11 16.86
CA SER A 148 5.80 -25.31 16.67
C SER A 148 4.31 -24.98 16.64
N LEU A 149 3.84 -24.11 17.53
CA LEU A 149 2.44 -23.66 17.56
C LEU A 149 2.07 -22.83 16.31
N MET A 150 3.04 -22.11 15.75
CA MET A 150 2.85 -21.37 14.51
C MET A 150 2.58 -22.30 13.32
N LEU A 151 3.23 -23.46 13.26
CA LEU A 151 3.06 -24.41 12.16
C LEU A 151 1.92 -25.40 12.36
N SER A 152 1.56 -25.70 13.61
CA SER A 152 0.51 -26.67 13.90
C SER A 152 -0.90 -26.07 13.96
N SER A 153 -1.03 -24.76 14.19
CA SER A 153 -2.34 -24.10 14.30
C SER A 153 -2.78 -23.43 13.00
N GLN A 154 -4.08 -23.51 12.66
CA GLN A 154 -4.65 -22.78 11.52
C GLN A 154 -4.38 -21.28 11.60
N PHE A 155 -4.51 -20.71 12.80
CA PHE A 155 -4.14 -19.32 13.10
C PHE A 155 -2.69 -19.01 12.74
N GLY A 156 -1.76 -19.86 13.18
CA GLY A 156 -0.33 -19.70 12.96
C GLY A 156 0.05 -19.84 11.49
N ILE A 157 -0.58 -20.76 10.77
CA ILE A 157 -0.37 -20.96 9.34
C ILE A 157 -0.81 -19.71 8.56
N LEU A 158 -2.01 -19.17 8.83
CA LEU A 158 -2.47 -17.93 8.20
C LEU A 158 -1.58 -16.73 8.53
N LEU A 159 -1.12 -16.64 9.79
CA LEU A 159 -0.18 -15.61 10.22
C LEU A 159 1.16 -15.72 9.50
N LEU A 160 1.69 -16.94 9.34
CA LEU A 160 2.93 -17.21 8.62
C LEU A 160 2.80 -16.83 7.15
N ILE A 161 1.73 -17.25 6.47
CA ILE A 161 1.46 -16.87 5.07
C ILE A 161 1.41 -15.35 4.94
N LYS A 162 0.71 -14.65 5.86
CA LYS A 162 0.66 -13.19 5.90
C LYS A 162 2.06 -12.58 6.06
N ILE A 163 2.88 -13.09 6.97
CA ILE A 163 4.25 -12.60 7.21
C ILE A 163 5.12 -12.78 5.96
N VAL A 164 5.03 -13.93 5.29
CA VAL A 164 5.77 -14.21 4.05
C VAL A 164 5.37 -13.23 2.94
N ILE A 165 4.06 -13.07 2.69
CA ILE A 165 3.56 -12.14 1.65
C ILE A 165 3.96 -10.70 1.98
N PHE A 166 3.80 -10.26 3.23
CA PHE A 166 4.22 -8.94 3.67
C PHE A 166 5.73 -8.73 3.48
N SER A 167 6.55 -9.74 3.78
CA SER A 167 8.01 -9.66 3.60
C SER A 167 8.38 -9.50 2.13
N ILE A 168 7.77 -10.28 1.22
CA ILE A 168 7.98 -10.16 -0.22
C ILE A 168 7.58 -8.75 -0.69
N MET A 169 6.43 -8.25 -0.25
CA MET A 169 5.93 -6.93 -0.61
C MET A 169 6.83 -5.78 -0.11
N VAL A 170 7.39 -5.90 1.10
CA VAL A 170 8.34 -4.91 1.64
C VAL A 170 9.67 -4.96 0.87
N LEU A 171 10.19 -6.15 0.59
CA LEU A 171 11.45 -6.30 -0.16
C LEU A 171 11.34 -5.78 -1.59
N SER A 172 10.23 -6.06 -2.29
CA SER A 172 9.98 -5.52 -3.62
C SER A 172 9.82 -3.99 -3.59
N ALA A 173 9.13 -3.44 -2.59
CA ALA A 173 8.99 -1.99 -2.42
C ALA A 173 10.36 -1.31 -2.15
N LEU A 174 11.19 -1.91 -1.30
CA LEU A 174 12.55 -1.43 -1.04
C LEU A 174 13.42 -1.52 -2.31
N PHE A 175 13.31 -2.59 -3.09
CA PHE A 175 14.01 -2.69 -4.37
C PHE A 175 13.58 -1.57 -5.34
N VAL A 176 12.28 -1.29 -5.44
CA VAL A 176 11.77 -0.17 -6.25
C VAL A 176 12.36 1.16 -5.77
N VAL A 177 12.33 1.43 -4.46
CA VAL A 177 12.78 2.70 -3.90
C VAL A 177 14.30 2.87 -3.98
N LEU A 178 15.07 1.83 -3.68
CA LEU A 178 16.52 1.90 -3.55
C LEU A 178 17.25 1.68 -4.88
N VAL A 179 16.69 0.90 -5.78
CA VAL A 179 17.34 0.51 -7.05
C VAL A 179 16.68 1.15 -8.25
N ILE A 180 15.35 1.04 -8.37
CA ILE A 180 14.63 1.55 -9.56
C ILE A 180 14.50 3.08 -9.50
N GLY A 181 14.13 3.65 -8.35
CA GLY A 181 13.95 5.09 -8.16
C GLY A 181 15.15 5.93 -8.60
N PRO A 182 16.37 5.65 -8.11
CA PRO A 182 17.57 6.39 -8.55
C PRO A 182 17.88 6.22 -10.04
N LYS A 183 17.62 5.04 -10.62
CA LYS A 183 17.83 4.78 -12.05
C LYS A 183 16.87 5.56 -12.94
N LEU A 184 15.60 5.67 -12.54
CA LEU A 184 14.62 6.53 -13.22
C LEU A 184 15.08 8.00 -13.22
N ARG A 185 15.66 8.48 -12.12
CA ARG A 185 16.16 9.87 -12.02
C ARG A 185 17.44 10.14 -12.82
N LYS A 186 18.41 9.21 -12.84
CA LYS A 186 19.72 9.42 -13.49
C LYS A 186 19.64 9.47 -15.03
N LYS A 187 18.76 8.70 -15.66
CA LYS A 187 18.63 8.70 -17.13
C LYS A 187 17.92 9.95 -17.66
N LYS A 188 17.11 10.60 -16.82
CA LYS A 188 16.38 11.84 -17.11
C LYS A 188 17.31 13.04 -17.34
N THR A 189 18.43 13.14 -16.60
CA THR A 189 19.39 14.25 -16.81
C THR A 189 20.14 14.17 -18.14
N THR A 190 20.12 13.03 -18.83
CA THR A 190 20.87 12.82 -20.07
C THR A 190 20.06 13.11 -21.34
N LYS A 191 18.73 13.26 -21.25
CA LYS A 191 17.83 13.44 -22.40
C LYS A 191 17.45 14.91 -22.62
N MET A 192 18.43 15.81 -22.56
CA MET A 192 18.22 17.23 -22.88
C MET A 192 18.24 17.38 -24.40
N SER A 193 17.15 17.92 -24.97
CA SER A 193 17.08 18.22 -26.40
C SER A 193 18.03 19.38 -26.71
N ASP A 194 19.15 19.08 -27.35
CA ASP A 194 20.13 20.09 -27.82
C ASP A 194 19.56 21.00 -28.92
N SER A 195 18.33 20.70 -29.40
CA SER A 195 17.68 21.42 -30.51
C SER A 195 16.81 22.60 -30.08
N GLY A 196 16.64 22.85 -28.77
CA GLY A 196 15.77 23.92 -28.26
C GLY A 196 14.28 23.73 -28.59
N VAL A 197 13.88 22.54 -29.03
CA VAL A 197 12.48 22.15 -29.28
C VAL A 197 12.09 21.08 -28.27
N PHE A 198 10.95 21.28 -27.61
CA PHE A 198 10.45 20.45 -26.52
C PHE A 198 9.01 20.01 -26.79
N THR A 199 8.70 18.74 -26.63
CA THR A 199 7.31 18.26 -26.56
C THR A 199 6.68 18.61 -25.20
N LEU A 200 5.36 18.55 -25.07
CA LEU A 200 4.69 18.70 -23.76
C LEU A 200 5.19 17.69 -22.72
N ALA A 201 5.50 16.46 -23.15
CA ALA A 201 6.04 15.42 -22.27
C ALA A 201 7.45 15.76 -21.79
N GLU A 202 8.28 16.37 -22.65
CA GLU A 202 9.59 16.88 -22.25
C GLU A 202 9.47 18.11 -21.36
N LEU A 203 8.53 19.01 -21.66
CA LEU A 203 8.26 20.19 -20.84
C LEU A 203 7.91 19.82 -19.40
N ALA A 204 7.07 18.80 -19.19
CA ALA A 204 6.68 18.29 -17.87
C ALA A 204 7.85 17.89 -16.97
N ASN A 205 9.05 17.72 -17.52
CA ASN A 205 10.24 17.39 -16.76
C ASN A 205 10.97 18.59 -16.14
N PHE A 206 10.65 19.81 -16.59
CA PHE A 206 11.21 21.06 -16.09
C PHE A 206 10.30 21.65 -15.01
N ASP A 207 10.07 20.86 -13.97
CA ASP A 207 9.13 21.13 -12.87
C ASP A 207 9.72 22.01 -11.76
N GLY A 208 10.99 22.45 -11.84
CA GLY A 208 11.64 23.27 -10.82
C GLY A 208 11.85 22.57 -9.47
N GLU A 209 11.60 21.26 -9.39
CA GLU A 209 11.76 20.48 -8.17
C GLU A 209 13.14 19.80 -8.10
N GLU A 210 13.63 19.60 -6.88
CA GLU A 210 14.88 18.87 -6.63
C GLU A 210 16.11 19.43 -7.39
N GLY A 211 16.15 20.75 -7.63
CA GLY A 211 17.24 21.41 -8.36
C GLY A 211 17.17 21.25 -9.87
N ARG A 212 16.08 20.68 -10.41
CA ARG A 212 15.77 20.70 -11.84
C ARG A 212 15.43 22.13 -12.27
N LEU A 213 15.63 22.40 -13.55
CA LEU A 213 15.25 23.66 -14.17
C LEU A 213 13.71 23.80 -14.16
N ALA A 214 13.24 25.03 -14.07
CA ALA A 214 11.81 25.35 -13.94
C ALA A 214 11.34 26.06 -15.21
N TYR A 215 10.73 25.34 -16.15
CA TYR A 215 10.31 25.87 -17.44
C TYR A 215 8.81 25.74 -17.66
N PHE A 216 8.17 26.73 -18.28
CA PHE A 216 6.78 26.61 -18.71
C PHE A 216 6.61 27.08 -20.15
N ALA A 217 5.53 26.64 -20.80
CA ALA A 217 5.19 27.12 -22.14
C ALA A 217 4.21 28.30 -22.08
N TYR A 218 4.41 29.27 -22.96
CA TYR A 218 3.46 30.34 -23.24
C TYR A 218 3.49 30.68 -24.73
N LYS A 219 2.32 30.59 -25.39
CA LYS A 219 2.13 30.81 -26.83
C LYS A 219 3.15 30.04 -27.68
N GLY A 220 3.41 28.77 -27.33
CA GLY A 220 4.32 27.89 -28.06
C GLY A 220 5.82 28.14 -27.82
N LYS A 221 6.18 29.05 -26.89
CA LYS A 221 7.57 29.32 -26.48
C LYS A 221 7.82 28.82 -25.07
N ILE A 222 9.03 28.38 -24.77
CA ILE A 222 9.44 27.89 -23.45
C ILE A 222 10.24 28.97 -22.73
N TYR A 223 9.85 29.29 -21.50
CA TYR A 223 10.48 30.31 -20.66
C TYR A 223 11.12 29.70 -19.41
N ASP A 224 12.31 30.19 -19.07
CA ASP A 224 13.06 29.77 -17.88
C ASP A 224 12.76 30.66 -16.67
N VAL A 225 12.25 30.05 -15.59
CA VAL A 225 12.01 30.70 -14.29
C VAL A 225 12.79 30.08 -13.15
N THR A 226 13.84 29.30 -13.45
CA THR A 226 14.67 28.59 -12.47
C THR A 226 15.22 29.53 -11.40
N GLN A 227 15.64 30.73 -11.78
CA GLN A 227 16.21 31.73 -10.86
C GLN A 227 15.16 32.69 -10.27
N SER A 228 13.87 32.51 -10.59
CA SER A 228 12.82 33.42 -10.16
C SER A 228 12.33 33.10 -8.75
N LYS A 229 12.49 34.05 -7.82
CA LYS A 229 11.97 33.93 -6.44
C LYS A 229 10.45 33.71 -6.38
N ARG A 230 9.70 34.10 -7.42
CA ARG A 230 8.24 33.94 -7.49
C ARG A 230 7.80 32.54 -7.91
N TRP A 231 8.74 31.70 -8.34
CA TRP A 231 8.53 30.33 -8.83
C TRP A 231 9.31 29.32 -7.98
N GLY A 232 9.44 29.58 -6.68
CA GLY A 232 10.17 28.69 -5.78
C GLY A 232 9.60 27.28 -5.80
N HIS A 233 10.47 26.28 -5.99
CA HIS A 233 10.10 24.87 -6.18
C HIS A 233 9.16 24.64 -7.38
N GLY A 234 9.24 25.49 -8.41
CA GLY A 234 8.43 25.37 -9.62
C GLY A 234 6.97 25.75 -9.49
N ILE A 235 6.57 26.36 -8.37
CA ILE A 235 5.18 26.72 -8.10
C ILE A 235 5.04 28.23 -7.97
N HIS A 236 4.13 28.80 -8.75
CA HIS A 236 3.70 30.19 -8.62
C HIS A 236 2.37 30.29 -7.89
N MET A 237 2.33 31.12 -6.83
CA MET A 237 1.14 31.41 -6.02
C MET A 237 0.41 30.16 -5.51
N LYS A 238 1.14 29.06 -5.28
CA LYS A 238 0.59 27.76 -4.84
C LYS A 238 -0.49 27.17 -5.78
N ARG A 239 -0.55 27.64 -7.03
CA ARG A 239 -1.62 27.30 -7.98
C ARG A 239 -1.13 26.91 -9.36
N HIS A 240 -0.04 27.52 -9.81
CA HIS A 240 0.44 27.33 -11.17
C HIS A 240 1.78 26.62 -11.13
N HIS A 241 1.86 25.50 -11.84
CA HIS A 241 3.03 24.63 -11.87
C HIS A 241 3.77 24.84 -13.19
N VAL A 242 5.08 24.97 -13.12
CA VAL A 242 5.94 24.82 -14.30
C VAL A 242 5.89 23.38 -14.81
N GLY A 243 6.48 23.13 -15.98
CA GLY A 243 6.33 21.90 -16.72
C GLY A 243 5.02 21.78 -17.50
N THR A 244 4.24 22.86 -17.59
CA THR A 244 2.97 22.88 -18.31
C THR A 244 2.89 24.07 -19.25
N ASP A 245 1.91 24.05 -20.15
CA ASP A 245 1.52 25.22 -20.93
C ASP A 245 0.56 26.09 -20.13
N LEU A 246 0.99 27.32 -19.84
CA LEU A 246 0.26 28.29 -19.03
C LEU A 246 -0.44 29.36 -19.88
N THR A 247 -0.51 29.18 -21.20
CA THR A 247 -1.11 30.15 -22.12
C THR A 247 -2.53 30.54 -21.73
N GLU A 248 -3.39 29.56 -21.44
CA GLU A 248 -4.79 29.82 -21.09
C GLU A 248 -4.98 30.35 -19.66
N ILE A 249 -4.00 30.11 -18.79
CA ILE A 249 -4.10 30.43 -17.36
C ILE A 249 -3.71 31.89 -17.08
N LEU A 250 -2.97 32.54 -17.98
CA LEU A 250 -2.55 33.93 -17.82
C LEU A 250 -3.73 34.89 -17.60
N GLY A 251 -4.91 34.62 -18.17
CA GLY A 251 -6.11 35.44 -17.97
C GLY A 251 -6.59 35.53 -16.51
N GLN A 252 -6.11 34.63 -15.64
CA GLN A 252 -6.41 34.62 -14.21
C GLN A 252 -5.36 35.37 -13.37
N ALA A 253 -4.27 35.84 -13.99
CA ALA A 253 -3.18 36.50 -13.29
C ALA A 253 -3.48 37.99 -13.05
N PRO A 254 -2.97 38.58 -11.95
CA PRO A 254 -3.07 40.02 -11.69
C PRO A 254 -2.04 40.85 -12.50
N HIS A 255 -1.49 40.30 -13.59
CA HIS A 255 -0.49 40.94 -14.43
C HIS A 255 -0.63 40.50 -15.89
N GLY A 256 -0.11 41.30 -16.83
CA GLY A 256 -0.13 40.97 -18.26
C GLY A 256 1.02 40.07 -18.70
N GLU A 257 1.06 39.80 -20.01
CA GLU A 257 2.09 38.98 -20.66
C GLU A 257 3.48 39.63 -20.65
N ASP A 258 3.55 40.95 -20.43
CA ASP A 258 4.78 41.72 -20.24
C ASP A 258 5.71 41.12 -19.18
N LYS A 259 5.15 40.50 -18.12
CA LYS A 259 5.96 39.80 -17.12
C LYS A 259 6.54 38.48 -17.60
N ILE A 260 5.89 37.80 -18.54
CA ILE A 260 6.38 36.56 -19.15
C ILE A 260 7.43 36.88 -20.20
N LEU A 261 7.16 37.85 -21.07
CA LEU A 261 8.07 38.22 -22.17
C LEU A 261 9.40 38.81 -21.67
N ALA A 262 9.47 39.26 -20.42
CA ALA A 262 10.71 39.67 -19.76
C ALA A 262 11.58 38.50 -19.25
N MET A 263 11.07 37.26 -19.28
CA MET A 263 11.79 36.07 -18.83
C MET A 263 12.66 35.50 -19.97
N PRO A 264 13.76 34.78 -19.68
CA PRO A 264 14.59 34.15 -20.70
C PRO A 264 13.80 33.10 -21.51
N GLU A 265 13.75 33.26 -22.83
CA GLU A 265 13.24 32.24 -23.76
C GLU A 265 14.34 31.20 -24.01
N VAL A 266 14.04 29.91 -23.80
CA VAL A 266 15.00 28.80 -23.91
C VAL A 266 14.64 27.79 -24.99
N GLY A 267 13.50 27.96 -25.67
CA GLY A 267 13.09 27.07 -26.76
C GLY A 267 11.65 27.22 -27.20
N LYS A 268 11.18 26.26 -27.98
CA LYS A 268 9.82 26.20 -28.55
C LYS A 268 9.12 24.89 -28.23
N LEU A 269 7.80 24.94 -28.10
CA LEU A 269 6.96 23.77 -27.88
C LEU A 269 6.64 23.09 -29.23
N SER A 270 6.97 21.81 -29.36
CA SER A 270 6.58 20.97 -30.49
C SER A 270 5.10 20.57 -30.39
N GLY A 271 4.40 20.60 -31.52
CA GLY A 271 3.03 20.08 -31.65
C GLY A 271 2.93 18.56 -31.67
N GLU A 272 4.06 17.85 -31.71
CA GLU A 272 4.06 16.38 -31.72
C GLU A 272 3.85 15.83 -30.30
N LYS A 273 2.83 14.97 -30.16
CA LYS A 273 2.66 14.14 -28.97
C LYS A 273 3.75 13.07 -28.99
N GLY A 274 4.80 13.27 -28.20
CA GLY A 274 5.97 12.38 -28.14
C GLY A 274 5.59 10.91 -28.03
N ASN A 275 6.12 10.09 -28.94
CA ASN A 275 5.86 8.66 -28.99
C ASN A 275 6.68 7.97 -27.88
N HIS A 276 6.03 7.65 -26.77
CA HIS A 276 6.69 7.14 -25.57
C HIS A 276 6.96 5.63 -25.72
N HIS A 277 8.16 5.25 -26.19
CA HIS A 277 8.61 3.87 -26.03
C HIS A 277 8.85 3.60 -24.53
N SER A 278 7.93 2.86 -23.89
CA SER A 278 8.07 2.51 -22.48
C SER A 278 9.29 1.61 -22.27
N GLU A 279 10.23 2.10 -21.48
CA GLU A 279 11.50 1.41 -21.25
C GLU A 279 11.32 0.24 -20.27
N ILE A 280 12.23 -0.74 -20.32
CA ILE A 280 12.15 -1.95 -19.49
C ILE A 280 12.02 -1.61 -18.00
N HIS A 281 12.74 -0.60 -17.51
CA HIS A 281 12.66 -0.17 -16.10
C HIS A 281 11.30 0.41 -15.72
N GLU A 282 10.64 1.10 -16.64
CA GLU A 282 9.27 1.60 -16.44
C GLU A 282 8.30 0.41 -16.38
N LYS A 283 8.39 -0.53 -17.32
CA LYS A 283 7.55 -1.75 -17.28
C LYS A 283 7.73 -2.54 -15.98
N VAL A 284 8.97 -2.71 -15.53
CA VAL A 284 9.30 -3.36 -14.25
C VAL A 284 8.70 -2.58 -13.08
N PHE A 285 8.79 -1.26 -13.08
CA PHE A 285 8.18 -0.40 -12.06
C PHE A 285 6.67 -0.59 -12.00
N TYR A 286 5.96 -0.52 -13.14
CA TYR A 286 4.51 -0.72 -13.20
C TYR A 286 4.10 -2.11 -12.73
N PHE A 287 4.81 -3.15 -13.19
CA PHE A 287 4.57 -4.52 -12.75
C PHE A 287 4.71 -4.65 -11.22
N MET A 288 5.80 -4.15 -10.65
CA MET A 288 6.04 -4.22 -9.21
C MET A 288 5.02 -3.41 -8.40
N ALA A 289 4.60 -2.24 -8.89
CA ALA A 289 3.58 -1.41 -8.27
C ALA A 289 2.24 -2.17 -8.15
N TYR A 290 1.76 -2.75 -9.26
CA TYR A 290 0.50 -3.50 -9.25
C TYR A 290 0.60 -4.85 -8.52
N MET A 291 1.75 -5.53 -8.58
CA MET A 291 1.99 -6.72 -7.79
C MET A 291 1.89 -6.42 -6.28
N ASN A 292 2.51 -5.32 -5.82
CA ASN A 292 2.42 -4.90 -4.43
C ASN A 292 1.01 -4.49 -4.02
N LEU A 293 0.27 -3.80 -4.90
CA LEU A 293 -1.15 -3.53 -4.68
C LEU A 293 -1.95 -4.84 -4.52
N GLY A 294 -1.67 -5.86 -5.35
CA GLY A 294 -2.27 -7.19 -5.23
C GLY A 294 -1.96 -7.86 -3.89
N PHE A 295 -0.71 -7.83 -3.44
CA PHE A 295 -0.32 -8.39 -2.14
C PHE A 295 -1.05 -7.73 -0.98
N VAL A 296 -1.28 -6.42 -1.02
CA VAL A 296 -2.07 -5.72 -0.02
C VAL A 296 -3.49 -6.31 0.08
N PHE A 297 -4.17 -6.55 -1.04
CA PHE A 297 -5.50 -7.16 -1.03
C PHE A 297 -5.48 -8.61 -0.56
N VAL A 298 -4.47 -9.39 -0.92
CA VAL A 298 -4.32 -10.78 -0.43
C VAL A 298 -4.12 -10.79 1.08
N ILE A 299 -3.30 -9.89 1.64
CA ILE A 299 -3.13 -9.73 3.09
C ILE A 299 -4.45 -9.36 3.76
N SER A 300 -5.22 -8.43 3.18
CA SER A 300 -6.55 -8.07 3.68
C SER A 300 -7.54 -9.25 3.64
N LEU A 301 -7.48 -10.08 2.60
CA LEU A 301 -8.30 -11.28 2.50
C LEU A 301 -7.92 -12.31 3.59
N ILE A 302 -6.62 -12.52 3.83
CA ILE A 302 -6.16 -13.39 4.92
C ILE A 302 -6.68 -12.90 6.28
N LEU A 303 -6.69 -11.58 6.51
CA LEU A 303 -7.28 -10.99 7.71
C LEU A 303 -8.81 -11.21 7.79
N ALA A 304 -9.51 -11.20 6.65
CA ALA A 304 -10.94 -11.47 6.60
C ALA A 304 -11.28 -12.94 6.85
N LEU A 305 -10.39 -13.85 6.43
CA LEU A 305 -10.48 -15.28 6.71
C LEU A 305 -10.05 -15.62 8.15
N TRP A 306 -9.55 -14.63 8.90
CA TRP A 306 -9.27 -14.82 10.30
C TRP A 306 -10.57 -15.07 11.03
N ARG A 307 -10.72 -16.29 11.55
CA ARG A 307 -11.85 -16.65 12.40
C ARG A 307 -11.69 -15.94 13.74
N TRP A 308 -12.48 -14.89 13.95
CA TRP A 308 -12.46 -13.98 15.12
C TRP A 308 -13.18 -14.54 16.37
N TYR A 309 -13.30 -15.86 16.49
CA TYR A 309 -14.03 -16.52 17.58
C TYR A 309 -13.10 -17.02 18.69
#